data_AF-A0A2V5M1M5-F1
#
_entry.id   AF-A0A2V5M1M5-F1
#
_cell.length_a   1.000
_cell.length_b   1.000
_cell.length_c   1.000
_cell.angle_alpha   90.00
_cell.angle_beta   90.00
_cell.angle_gamma   90.00
#
_symmetry.space_group_name_H-M   'P 1'
#
loop_
_entity.id
_entity.type
_entity.pdbx_description
1 polymer ?
#
loop_
_entity_poly.entity_id
_entity_poly.type
_entity_poly.pdbx_seq_one_letter_code
_entity_poly.pdbx_strand_id
1 'polypeptide(L)'
;KGRQPLRDTELEKTGTILPSNIPDIQLGRGEIEKQITERTRQKIADFGIELLDERFKRSKYNPAVAEKIIERMSSERHQIAARFRSEGHGEAANISGQKESEVASILSGAKRDALKTEGEADAEAARIYASAYSAADAQDLYLFLRSLDVARSAFEHDTTAVISTNSDLGRVLNSMTGPLLVPAKTAGSSP
;
A
#
# COMPACT_ATOMS: atom_id res chain seq x y z
N LYS A 1 -48.59 -12.65 23.54
CA LYS A 1 -48.89 -13.72 22.55
C LYS A 1 -47.61 -13.95 21.73
N GLY A 2 -47.05 -15.17 21.75
CA GLY A 2 -46.07 -15.65 20.75
C GLY A 2 -44.75 -14.89 20.59
N ARG A 3 -44.05 -14.52 21.68
CA ARG A 3 -42.66 -14.06 21.54
C ARG A 3 -41.79 -15.28 21.24
N GLN A 4 -41.36 -15.43 19.99
CA GLN A 4 -40.27 -16.33 19.67
C GLN A 4 -38.97 -15.73 20.24
N PRO A 5 -38.10 -16.54 20.87
CA PRO A 5 -36.81 -16.05 21.31
C PRO A 5 -36.01 -15.58 20.09
N LEU A 6 -35.52 -14.35 20.14
CA LEU A 6 -34.66 -13.79 19.09
C LEU A 6 -33.36 -14.64 19.07
N ARG A 7 -33.22 -15.49 18.06
CA ARG A 7 -31.99 -16.24 17.81
C ARG A 7 -31.11 -15.40 16.89
N ASP A 8 -29.93 -15.05 17.36
CA ASP A 8 -28.95 -14.34 16.56
C ASP A 8 -28.27 -15.34 15.62
N THR A 9 -28.70 -15.36 14.36
CA THR A 9 -28.30 -16.36 13.35
C THR A 9 -26.80 -16.32 13.05
N GLU A 10 -26.14 -15.20 13.35
CA GLU A 10 -24.69 -15.03 13.15
C GLU A 10 -23.86 -15.80 14.18
N LEU A 11 -24.41 -16.07 15.38
CA LEU A 11 -23.77 -16.92 16.40
C LEU A 11 -23.86 -18.42 16.06
N GLU A 12 -24.90 -18.85 15.34
CA GLU A 12 -25.05 -20.25 14.91
C GLU A 12 -24.08 -20.59 13.75
N LYS A 13 -23.78 -19.61 12.87
CA LYS A 13 -22.88 -19.79 11.72
C LYS A 13 -21.40 -19.87 12.09
N THR A 14 -21.00 -19.39 13.27
CA THR A 14 -19.57 -19.29 13.64
C THR A 14 -18.95 -20.66 14.01
N GLY A 15 -19.71 -21.76 13.99
CA GLY A 15 -19.16 -23.11 14.17
C GLY A 15 -18.62 -23.40 15.57
N THR A 16 -18.92 -22.55 16.56
CA THR A 16 -18.67 -22.89 17.95
C THR A 16 -19.76 -23.86 18.38
N ILE A 17 -19.43 -25.14 18.35
CA ILE A 17 -20.25 -26.19 18.97
C ILE A 17 -20.16 -25.98 20.48
N LEU A 18 -20.90 -25.00 21.00
CA LEU A 18 -21.15 -24.94 22.43
C LEU A 18 -22.00 -26.16 22.76
N PRO A 19 -21.70 -26.93 23.81
CA PRO A 19 -22.64 -27.88 24.38
C PRO A 19 -23.76 -27.10 25.09
N SER A 20 -24.48 -26.25 24.36
CA SER A 20 -25.77 -25.73 24.78
C SER A 20 -26.80 -26.81 24.50
N ASN A 21 -26.75 -27.89 25.26
CA ASN A 21 -27.87 -28.82 25.36
C ASN A 21 -28.95 -28.15 26.22
N ILE A 22 -29.42 -26.98 25.77
CA ILE A 22 -30.62 -26.36 26.32
C ILE A 22 -31.75 -27.18 25.69
N PRO A 23 -32.48 -27.97 26.49
CA PRO A 23 -33.57 -28.77 25.94
C PRO A 23 -34.56 -27.84 25.23
N ASP A 24 -35.05 -28.29 24.09
CA ASP A 24 -35.98 -27.51 23.29
C ASP A 24 -37.23 -27.18 24.13
N ILE A 25 -37.58 -25.90 24.18
CA ILE A 25 -38.67 -25.42 25.02
C ILE A 25 -39.98 -25.64 24.26
N GLN A 26 -40.58 -26.81 24.46
CA GLN A 26 -41.81 -27.21 23.76
C GLN A 26 -43.07 -26.52 24.31
N LEU A 27 -43.07 -26.14 25.60
CA LEU A 27 -44.25 -25.60 26.29
C LEU A 27 -43.93 -24.27 26.96
N GLY A 28 -44.74 -23.25 26.67
CA GLY A 28 -44.67 -21.95 27.33
C GLY A 28 -45.40 -21.93 28.68
N ARG A 29 -45.08 -20.94 29.52
CA ARG A 29 -45.69 -20.77 30.86
C ARG A 29 -47.22 -20.88 30.85
N GLY A 30 -47.88 -20.21 29.91
CA GLY A 30 -49.34 -20.19 29.86
C GLY A 30 -49.97 -21.55 29.52
N GLU A 31 -49.29 -22.40 28.73
CA GLU A 31 -49.76 -23.77 28.48
C GLU A 31 -49.54 -24.67 29.69
N ILE A 32 -48.45 -24.47 30.42
CA ILE A 32 -48.20 -25.18 31.68
C ILE A 32 -49.26 -24.77 32.74
N GLU A 33 -49.55 -23.49 32.90
CA GLU A 33 -50.57 -22.97 33.82
C GLU A 33 -51.96 -23.56 33.51
N LYS A 34 -52.36 -23.64 32.24
CA LYS A 34 -53.61 -24.28 31.81
C LYS A 34 -53.66 -25.77 32.18
N GLN A 35 -52.59 -26.51 31.90
CA GLN A 35 -52.53 -27.94 32.20
C GLN A 35 -52.62 -28.22 33.70
N ILE A 36 -51.98 -27.38 34.52
CA ILE A 36 -52.06 -27.49 35.97
C ILE A 36 -53.48 -27.15 36.43
N THR A 37 -54.05 -26.03 35.97
CA THR A 37 -55.41 -25.59 36.35
C THR A 37 -56.46 -26.66 36.05
N GLU A 38 -56.39 -27.29 34.88
CA GLU A 38 -57.35 -28.34 34.47
C GLU A 38 -57.23 -29.59 35.36
N ARG A 39 -56.00 -30.05 35.62
CA ARG A 39 -55.76 -31.20 36.51
C ARG A 39 -56.18 -30.91 37.94
N THR A 40 -55.98 -29.68 38.42
CA THR A 40 -56.34 -29.27 39.77
C THR A 40 -57.86 -29.18 39.90
N ARG A 41 -58.56 -28.57 38.93
CA ARG A 41 -60.03 -28.46 38.90
C ARG A 41 -60.73 -29.83 39.02
N GLN A 42 -60.22 -30.84 38.29
CA GLN A 42 -60.73 -32.20 38.36
C GLN A 42 -60.62 -32.82 39.75
N LYS A 43 -59.57 -32.50 40.52
CA LYS A 43 -59.34 -33.06 41.86
C LYS A 43 -60.13 -32.38 42.98
N ILE A 44 -60.47 -31.10 42.82
CA ILE A 44 -61.14 -30.30 43.85
C ILE A 44 -62.66 -30.22 43.66
N ALA A 45 -63.18 -30.66 42.52
CA ALA A 45 -64.61 -30.79 42.27
C ALA A 45 -65.29 -31.70 43.32
N ASP A 46 -64.62 -32.78 43.74
CA ASP A 46 -65.10 -33.71 44.77
C ASP A 46 -65.24 -33.05 46.16
N PHE A 47 -64.56 -31.93 46.39
CA PHE A 47 -64.58 -31.17 47.64
C PHE A 47 -65.53 -29.97 47.61
N GLY A 48 -66.26 -29.74 46.51
CA GLY A 48 -67.19 -28.61 46.36
C GLY A 48 -66.51 -27.24 46.24
N ILE A 49 -65.23 -27.21 45.85
CA ILE A 49 -64.43 -25.98 45.72
C ILE A 49 -64.29 -25.61 44.24
N GLU A 50 -64.57 -24.36 43.87
CA GLU A 50 -64.41 -23.84 42.51
C GLU A 50 -63.07 -23.09 42.36
N LEU A 51 -62.25 -23.53 41.39
CA LEU A 51 -60.98 -22.88 41.04
C LEU A 51 -61.13 -22.01 39.79
N LEU A 52 -61.00 -20.69 39.99
CA LEU A 52 -61.11 -19.66 38.95
C LEU A 52 -59.83 -19.56 38.09
N ASP A 53 -58.66 -19.37 38.71
CA ASP A 53 -57.37 -19.19 38.00
C ASP A 53 -56.17 -19.54 38.91
N GLU A 54 -55.12 -20.13 38.34
CA GLU A 54 -53.83 -20.38 38.99
C GLU A 54 -52.72 -19.67 38.21
N ARG A 55 -51.91 -18.86 38.91
CA ARG A 55 -50.81 -18.10 38.29
C ARG A 55 -49.50 -18.29 39.01
N PHE A 56 -48.41 -18.41 38.23
CA PHE A 56 -47.07 -18.40 38.81
C PHE A 56 -46.70 -17.01 39.32
N LYS A 57 -46.58 -16.87 40.65
CA LYS A 57 -46.16 -15.62 41.29
C LYS A 57 -44.68 -15.30 41.06
N ARG A 58 -43.77 -16.26 41.32
CA ARG A 58 -42.33 -16.12 41.07
C ARG A 58 -41.66 -17.50 41.04
N SER A 59 -40.84 -17.76 40.02
CA SER A 59 -39.87 -18.85 40.06
C SER A 59 -38.57 -18.34 40.67
N LYS A 60 -38.05 -19.02 41.70
CA LYS A 60 -36.75 -18.70 42.30
C LYS A 60 -35.70 -19.63 41.71
N TYR A 61 -34.59 -19.06 41.25
CA TYR A 61 -33.42 -19.82 40.84
C TYR A 61 -32.44 -19.93 42.01
N ASN A 62 -31.64 -21.00 42.05
CA ASN A 62 -30.54 -21.11 43.00
C ASN A 62 -29.49 -20.04 42.67
N PRO A 63 -29.16 -19.12 43.60
CA PRO A 63 -28.23 -18.02 43.34
C PRO A 63 -26.85 -18.51 42.86
N ALA A 64 -26.36 -19.63 43.39
CA ALA A 64 -25.07 -20.21 42.99
C ALA A 64 -25.07 -20.70 41.52
N VAL A 65 -26.21 -21.16 41.02
CA VAL A 65 -26.34 -21.57 39.61
C VAL A 65 -26.44 -20.35 38.70
N ALA A 66 -27.12 -19.29 39.14
CA ALA A 66 -27.29 -18.06 38.37
C ALA A 66 -25.93 -17.36 38.13
N GLU A 67 -25.10 -17.27 39.15
CA GLU A 67 -23.75 -16.69 39.07
C GLU A 67 -22.88 -17.43 38.05
N LYS A 68 -22.82 -18.77 38.14
CA LYS A 68 -22.07 -19.62 37.21
C LYS A 68 -22.53 -19.46 35.75
N ILE A 69 -23.84 -19.26 35.51
CA ILE A 69 -24.38 -19.02 34.17
C ILE A 69 -23.92 -17.65 33.65
N ILE A 70 -23.94 -16.61 34.49
CA ILE A 70 -23.49 -15.26 34.12
C ILE A 70 -22.00 -15.26 33.77
N GLU A 71 -21.16 -15.91 34.57
CA GLU A 71 -19.71 -16.05 34.31
C GLU A 71 -19.45 -16.78 32.99
N ARG A 72 -20.20 -17.86 32.72
CA ARG A 72 -20.12 -18.58 31.45
C ARG A 72 -20.51 -17.68 30.28
N MET A 73 -21.64 -16.98 30.36
CA MET A 73 -22.10 -16.07 29.29
C MET A 73 -21.10 -14.93 29.05
N SER A 74 -20.50 -14.40 30.11
CA SER A 74 -19.47 -13.37 30.02
C SER A 74 -18.23 -13.90 29.28
N SER A 75 -17.73 -15.07 29.69
CA SER A 75 -16.58 -15.72 29.06
C SER A 75 -16.83 -16.03 27.58
N GLU A 76 -18.02 -16.53 27.25
CA GLU A 76 -18.43 -16.79 25.86
C GLU A 76 -18.46 -15.49 25.04
N ARG A 77 -19.03 -14.41 25.57
CA ARG A 77 -19.03 -13.10 24.90
C ARG A 77 -17.61 -12.58 24.69
N HIS A 78 -16.72 -12.74 25.67
CA HIS A 78 -15.32 -12.37 25.53
C HIS A 78 -14.60 -13.18 24.45
N GLN A 79 -14.86 -14.49 24.37
CA GLN A 79 -14.29 -15.36 23.34
C GLN A 79 -14.77 -14.97 21.94
N ILE A 80 -16.07 -14.71 21.76
CA ILE A 80 -16.66 -14.25 20.49
C ILE A 80 -16.04 -12.91 20.09
N ALA A 81 -15.95 -11.95 21.01
CA ALA A 81 -15.35 -10.65 20.74
C ALA A 81 -13.84 -10.73 20.44
N ALA A 82 -13.11 -11.65 21.07
CA ALA A 82 -11.70 -11.89 20.77
C ALA A 82 -11.51 -12.45 19.36
N ARG A 83 -12.37 -13.41 18.97
CA ARG A 83 -12.38 -13.98 17.63
C ARG A 83 -12.65 -12.92 16.56
N PHE A 84 -13.73 -12.14 16.69
CA PHE A 84 -14.04 -11.08 15.73
C PHE A 84 -12.94 -10.03 15.61
N ARG A 85 -12.30 -9.67 16.73
CA ARG A 85 -11.13 -8.77 16.68
C ARG A 85 -9.96 -9.41 15.92
N SER A 86 -9.66 -10.68 16.18
CA SER A 86 -8.58 -11.38 15.48
C SER A 86 -8.85 -11.52 13.97
N GLU A 87 -10.08 -11.86 13.59
CA GLU A 87 -10.50 -11.95 12.19
C GLU A 87 -10.42 -10.59 11.51
N GLY A 88 -10.91 -9.52 12.16
CA GLY A 88 -10.81 -8.16 11.65
C GLY A 88 -9.36 -7.68 11.49
N HIS A 89 -8.48 -8.02 12.43
CA HIS A 89 -7.05 -7.72 12.31
C HIS A 89 -6.39 -8.49 11.16
N GLY A 90 -6.74 -9.76 10.98
CA GLY A 90 -6.24 -10.58 9.87
C GLY A 90 -6.64 -10.02 8.51
N GLU A 91 -7.92 -9.69 8.33
CA GLU A 91 -8.42 -9.13 7.09
C GLU A 91 -7.81 -7.74 6.80
N ALA A 92 -7.70 -6.89 7.80
CA ALA A 92 -7.07 -5.58 7.66
C ALA A 92 -5.59 -5.68 7.23
N ALA A 93 -4.83 -6.64 7.80
CA ALA A 93 -3.46 -6.90 7.42
C ALA A 93 -3.35 -7.42 5.98
N ASN A 94 -4.26 -8.33 5.58
CA ASN A 94 -4.32 -8.85 4.23
C ASN A 94 -4.58 -7.75 3.19
N ILE A 95 -5.60 -6.92 3.42
CA ILE A 95 -5.94 -5.78 2.54
C ILE A 95 -4.77 -4.79 2.46
N SER A 96 -4.12 -4.49 3.59
CA SER A 96 -2.99 -3.56 3.62
C SER A 96 -1.80 -4.11 2.85
N GLY A 97 -1.45 -5.39 3.03
CA GLY A 97 -0.36 -6.03 2.29
C GLY A 97 -0.63 -6.10 0.79
N GLN A 98 -1.88 -6.39 0.39
CA GLN A 98 -2.25 -6.40 -1.02
C GLN A 98 -2.16 -5.00 -1.64
N LYS A 99 -2.63 -3.97 -0.93
CA LYS A 99 -2.50 -2.57 -1.34
C LYS A 99 -1.04 -2.17 -1.52
N GLU A 100 -0.17 -2.49 -0.56
CA GLU A 100 1.26 -2.16 -0.63
C GLU A 100 1.94 -2.83 -1.83
N SER A 101 1.64 -4.11 -2.06
CA SER A 101 2.14 -4.86 -3.21
C SER A 101 1.67 -4.27 -4.55
N GLU A 102 0.39 -3.89 -4.64
CA GLU A 102 -0.17 -3.28 -5.84
C GLU A 102 0.45 -1.90 -6.13
N VAL A 103 0.59 -1.05 -5.10
CA VAL A 103 1.26 0.25 -5.22
C VAL A 103 2.71 0.08 -5.66
N ALA A 104 3.44 -0.88 -5.09
CA ALA A 104 4.82 -1.15 -5.47
C ALA A 104 4.93 -1.62 -6.93
N SER A 105 4.01 -2.48 -7.38
CA SER A 105 3.93 -2.95 -8.77
C SER A 105 3.66 -1.81 -9.75
N ILE A 106 2.68 -0.95 -9.45
CA ILE A 106 2.33 0.21 -10.28
C ILE A 106 3.51 1.18 -10.38
N LEU A 107 4.14 1.51 -9.26
CA LEU A 107 5.29 2.43 -9.24
C LEU A 107 6.49 1.85 -10.00
N SER A 108 6.75 0.55 -9.84
CA SER A 108 7.81 -0.15 -10.57
C SER A 108 7.55 -0.14 -12.07
N GLY A 109 6.32 -0.44 -12.49
CA GLY A 109 5.89 -0.38 -13.89
C GLY A 109 6.05 1.03 -14.47
N ALA A 110 5.51 2.04 -13.79
CA ALA A 110 5.62 3.43 -14.20
C ALA A 110 7.07 3.91 -14.33
N LYS A 111 7.93 3.54 -13.36
CA LYS A 111 9.36 3.89 -13.41
C LYS A 111 10.08 3.20 -14.55
N ARG A 112 9.79 1.93 -14.80
CA ARG A 112 10.37 1.18 -15.93
C ARG A 112 9.98 1.82 -17.26
N ASP A 113 8.72 2.17 -17.42
CA ASP A 113 8.22 2.76 -18.67
C ASP A 113 8.76 4.18 -18.88
N ALA A 114 8.92 4.96 -17.80
CA ALA A 114 9.60 6.26 -17.83
C ALA A 114 11.07 6.14 -18.28
N LEU A 115 11.83 5.25 -17.64
CA LEU A 115 13.24 5.01 -18.00
C LEU A 115 13.40 4.50 -19.43
N LYS A 116 12.46 3.68 -19.91
CA LYS A 116 12.45 3.22 -21.29
C LYS A 116 12.26 4.38 -22.26
N THR A 117 11.28 5.25 -21.99
CA THR A 117 10.99 6.42 -22.83
C THR A 117 12.17 7.39 -22.86
N GLU A 118 12.78 7.65 -21.70
CA GLU A 118 13.98 8.49 -21.58
C GLU A 118 15.17 7.88 -22.35
N GLY A 119 15.41 6.57 -22.21
CA GLY A 119 16.45 5.87 -22.95
C GLY A 119 16.25 5.87 -24.47
N GLU A 120 15.01 5.76 -24.95
CA GLU A 120 14.68 5.88 -26.38
C GLU A 120 14.92 7.31 -26.89
N ALA A 121 14.55 8.33 -26.11
CA ALA A 121 14.79 9.73 -26.44
C ALA A 121 16.29 10.07 -26.48
N ASP A 122 17.06 9.59 -25.49
CA ASP A 122 18.51 9.80 -25.42
C ASP A 122 19.23 9.10 -26.57
N ALA A 123 18.82 7.88 -26.92
CA ALA A 123 19.38 7.15 -28.06
C ALA A 123 19.12 7.89 -29.38
N GLU A 124 17.92 8.44 -29.55
CA GLU A 124 17.57 9.22 -30.74
C GLU A 124 18.33 10.55 -30.78
N ALA A 125 18.46 11.25 -29.65
CA ALA A 125 19.26 12.46 -29.55
C ALA A 125 20.72 12.19 -29.91
N ALA A 126 21.33 11.14 -29.33
CA ALA A 126 22.69 10.73 -29.63
C ALA A 126 22.87 10.37 -31.11
N ARG A 127 21.89 9.69 -31.73
CA ARG A 127 21.89 9.38 -33.16
C ARG A 127 21.86 10.64 -34.02
N ILE A 128 21.01 11.61 -33.68
CA ILE A 128 20.92 12.90 -34.39
C ILE A 128 22.25 13.65 -34.25
N TYR A 129 22.80 13.78 -33.04
CA TYR A 129 24.10 14.41 -32.83
C TYR A 129 25.21 13.73 -33.62
N ALA A 130 25.31 12.40 -33.54
CA ALA A 130 26.30 11.65 -34.31
C ALA A 130 26.13 11.91 -35.81
N SER A 131 24.91 11.90 -36.34
CA SER A 131 24.66 12.16 -37.76
C SER A 131 25.04 13.57 -38.19
N ALA A 132 24.79 14.58 -37.35
CA ALA A 132 25.13 15.97 -37.62
C ALA A 132 26.64 16.21 -37.62
N TYR A 133 27.37 15.57 -36.72
CA TYR A 133 28.83 15.70 -36.60
C TYR A 133 29.63 14.74 -37.50
N SER A 134 28.98 13.74 -38.12
CA SER A 134 29.64 12.80 -39.04
C SER A 134 29.88 13.37 -40.45
N ALA A 135 29.31 14.54 -40.77
CA ALA A 135 29.68 15.26 -41.98
C ALA A 135 31.11 15.80 -41.82
N ALA A 136 31.97 15.57 -42.83
CA ALA A 136 33.38 15.96 -42.78
C ALA A 136 33.57 17.44 -42.37
N ASP A 137 32.74 18.32 -42.90
CA ASP A 137 32.77 19.76 -42.60
C ASP A 137 32.37 20.10 -41.15
N ALA A 138 31.52 19.29 -40.53
CA ALA A 138 31.05 19.49 -39.15
C ALA A 138 32.06 18.98 -38.11
N GLN A 139 32.85 17.96 -38.45
CA GLN A 139 33.92 17.44 -37.59
C GLN A 139 35.04 18.48 -37.44
N ASP A 140 35.45 19.12 -38.53
CA ASP A 140 36.45 20.19 -38.52
C ASP A 140 35.96 21.41 -37.72
N LEU A 141 34.69 21.78 -37.87
CA LEU A 141 34.08 22.87 -37.10
C LEU A 141 34.00 22.54 -35.60
N TYR A 142 33.66 21.30 -35.23
CA TYR A 142 33.61 20.87 -33.83
C TYR A 142 35.00 20.91 -33.17
N LEU A 143 36.03 20.37 -33.84
CA LEU A 143 37.40 20.42 -33.35
C LEU A 143 37.88 21.87 -33.17
N PHE A 144 37.51 22.75 -34.11
CA PHE A 144 37.79 24.18 -34.00
C PHE A 144 37.09 24.83 -32.80
N LEU A 145 35.76 24.67 -32.64
CA LEU A 145 35.01 25.24 -31.51
C LEU A 145 35.50 24.72 -30.16
N ARG A 146 35.79 23.41 -30.06
CA ARG A 146 36.34 22.81 -28.86
C ARG A 146 37.73 23.34 -28.52
N SER A 147 38.57 23.61 -29.53
CA SER A 147 39.88 24.22 -29.31
C SER A 147 39.74 25.65 -28.74
N LEU A 148 38.74 26.42 -29.17
CA LEU A 148 38.48 27.78 -28.66
C LEU A 148 37.97 27.76 -27.21
N ASP A 149 37.08 26.84 -26.86
CA ASP A 149 36.61 26.69 -25.47
C ASP A 149 37.75 26.26 -24.53
N VAL A 150 38.61 25.33 -24.96
CA VAL A 150 39.80 24.93 -24.19
C VAL A 150 40.76 26.11 -24.04
N ALA A 151 40.95 26.91 -25.09
CA ALA A 151 41.74 28.15 -25.00
C ALA A 151 41.16 29.08 -23.94
N ARG A 152 39.85 29.34 -24.00
CA ARG A 152 39.16 30.23 -23.06
C ARG A 152 39.34 29.80 -21.61
N SER A 153 39.14 28.53 -21.31
CA SER A 153 39.30 27.98 -19.95
C SER A 153 40.76 27.94 -19.49
N ALA A 154 41.72 27.72 -20.41
CA ALA A 154 43.14 27.70 -20.08
C ALA A 154 43.72 29.10 -19.84
N PHE A 155 43.12 30.14 -20.42
CA PHE A 155 43.56 31.53 -20.34
C PHE A 155 42.69 32.41 -19.43
N GLU A 156 41.88 31.81 -18.55
CA GLU A 156 40.97 32.51 -17.63
C GLU A 156 41.71 33.26 -16.50
N HIS A 157 43.00 32.95 -16.30
CA HIS A 157 43.92 33.67 -15.41
C HIS A 157 45.15 34.12 -16.22
N ASP A 158 45.78 35.25 -15.87
CA ASP A 158 47.01 35.78 -16.49
C ASP A 158 48.16 34.74 -16.43
N THR A 159 48.13 33.78 -17.34
CA THR A 159 48.95 32.57 -17.31
C THR A 159 49.73 32.47 -18.61
N THR A 160 51.06 32.48 -18.51
CA THR A 160 51.95 32.23 -19.65
C THR A 160 52.01 30.72 -19.91
N ALA A 161 51.27 30.23 -20.90
CA ALA A 161 51.26 28.82 -21.29
C ALA A 161 52.17 28.58 -22.51
N VAL A 162 53.02 27.54 -22.44
CA VAL A 162 53.86 27.08 -23.56
C VAL A 162 53.13 25.97 -24.30
N ILE A 163 52.62 26.27 -25.49
CA ILE A 163 51.84 25.34 -26.32
C ILE A 163 52.72 24.82 -27.47
N SER A 164 52.75 23.50 -27.66
CA SER A 164 53.45 22.88 -28.78
C SER A 164 52.70 23.10 -30.09
N THR A 165 53.42 23.42 -31.17
CA THR A 165 52.92 23.63 -32.53
C THR A 165 52.14 22.44 -33.09
N ASN A 166 52.40 21.23 -32.56
CA ASN A 166 51.76 20.00 -33.02
C ASN A 166 50.48 19.63 -32.23
N SER A 167 50.10 20.44 -31.24
CA SER A 167 48.82 20.30 -30.53
C SER A 167 47.64 20.84 -31.34
N ASP A 168 46.43 20.36 -31.08
CA ASP A 168 45.22 20.79 -31.78
C ASP A 168 44.99 22.31 -31.69
N LEU A 169 45.25 22.88 -30.51
CA LEU A 169 45.22 24.34 -30.28
C LEU A 169 46.30 25.07 -31.09
N GLY A 170 47.53 24.55 -31.10
CA GLY A 170 48.64 25.13 -31.86
C GLY A 170 48.38 25.15 -33.36
N ARG A 171 47.75 24.10 -33.91
CA ARG A 171 47.38 24.05 -35.34
C ARG A 171 46.33 25.09 -35.70
N VAL A 172 45.32 25.30 -34.85
CA VAL A 172 44.28 26.33 -35.05
C VAL A 172 44.86 27.74 -34.93
N LEU A 173 45.72 28.00 -33.95
CA LEU A 173 46.37 29.32 -33.80
C LEU A 173 47.31 29.63 -34.98
N ASN A 174 48.00 28.63 -35.52
CA ASN A 174 48.82 28.79 -36.72
C ASN A 174 47.98 28.98 -37.99
N SER A 175 46.81 28.35 -38.12
CA SER A 175 45.94 28.54 -39.28
C SER A 175 45.24 29.90 -39.28
N MET A 176 45.01 30.51 -38.11
CA MET A 176 44.52 31.90 -37.98
C MET A 176 45.62 32.93 -38.29
N THR A 177 46.89 32.55 -38.11
CA THR A 177 48.04 33.40 -38.43
C THR A 177 48.41 33.17 -39.90
N GLY A 178 47.73 33.86 -40.82
CA GLY A 178 48.12 33.93 -42.23
C GLY A 178 49.61 34.27 -42.39
N PRO A 179 50.24 33.91 -43.52
CA PRO A 179 51.70 33.76 -43.63
C PRO A 179 52.41 34.99 -43.07
N LEU A 180 53.15 34.77 -41.98
CA LEU A 180 53.99 35.79 -41.37
C LEU A 180 54.87 36.37 -42.47
N LEU A 181 54.67 37.66 -42.78
CA LEU A 181 55.61 38.42 -43.58
C LEU A 181 56.99 38.26 -42.94
N VAL A 182 57.85 37.49 -43.61
CA VAL A 182 59.26 37.38 -43.26
C VAL A 182 59.84 38.78 -43.39
N PRO A 183 60.40 39.41 -42.34
CA PRO A 183 61.02 40.70 -42.50
C PRO A 183 62.20 40.55 -43.47
N ALA A 184 62.18 41.32 -44.55
CA ALA A 184 63.21 41.33 -45.58
C ALA A 184 64.58 41.61 -44.97
N LYS A 185 65.54 40.73 -45.27
CA LYS A 185 66.97 40.88 -45.04
C LYS A 185 67.45 42.26 -45.52
N THR A 186 67.80 43.16 -44.60
CA THR A 186 68.49 44.40 -44.94
C THR A 186 69.95 44.11 -45.26
N ALA A 187 70.32 44.30 -46.52
CA ALA A 187 71.71 44.36 -46.97
C ALA A 187 72.32 45.72 -46.62
N GLY A 188 73.63 45.72 -46.31
CA GLY A 188 74.47 46.90 -46.15
C GLY A 188 75.38 46.77 -44.93
N SER A 189 76.68 47.04 -44.94
CA SER A 189 77.68 47.32 -45.98
C SER A 189 79.02 47.22 -45.25
N SER A 190 80.02 46.60 -45.88
CA SER A 190 81.39 46.52 -45.35
C SER A 190 82.00 47.91 -45.10
N PRO A 191 83.10 47.96 -44.35
CA PRO A 191 84.40 48.03 -45.03
C PRO A 191 85.24 46.76 -44.88
#